data_AF-A0A348TXB5-F1
#
_entry.id   AF-A0A348TXB5-F1
#
_cell.length_a   1.000
_cell.length_b   1.000
_cell.length_c   1.000
_cell.angle_alpha   90.00
_cell.angle_beta   90.00
_cell.angle_gamma   90.00
#
_symmetry.space_group_name_H-M   'P 1'
#
loop_
_entity.id
_entity.type
_entity.pdbx_description
1 polymer ?
#
loop_
_entity_poly.entity_id
_entity_poly.type
_entity_poly.pdbx_seq_one_letter_code
_entity_poly.pdbx_strand_id
1 'polypeptide(L)'
;AGEVAMPIIASTATTLAAFLPLAFWPGLFGEFMKYLPLTLITVLSSSLFVALVINPGLTAALMKVEEAPLNKRKLTIRSVIAIVVGAVIAYGMGKMAFGNFFIYGGGFALIYAYFVVPATKWFQGTALPSLENGFKKTLAYALQGRKPILFFSGTVALLIFSGVLLGAFPPKTLFFPENMPNQAMVY
;
A
#
# COMPACT_ATOMS: atom_id res chain seq x y z
N ALA A 1 19.28 -9.38 8.28
CA ALA A 1 17.97 -9.38 8.99
C ALA A 1 17.90 -8.32 10.09
N GLY A 2 18.94 -8.17 10.92
CA GLY A 2 18.93 -7.23 12.04
C GLY A 2 18.79 -5.74 11.66
N GLU A 3 19.34 -5.31 10.52
CA GLU A 3 19.36 -3.89 10.11
C GLU A 3 17.96 -3.30 9.87
N VAL A 4 17.01 -4.10 9.39
CA VAL A 4 15.63 -3.66 9.10
C VAL A 4 14.63 -4.03 10.19
N ALA A 5 14.96 -4.98 11.06
CA ALA A 5 14.06 -5.45 12.12
C ALA A 5 13.75 -4.34 13.14
N MET A 6 14.78 -3.63 13.61
CA MET A 6 14.62 -2.55 14.59
C MET A 6 13.72 -1.41 14.10
N PRO A 7 13.89 -0.87 12.88
CA PRO A 7 12.96 0.11 12.30
C PRO A 7 11.51 -0.37 12.21
N ILE A 8 11.28 -1.63 11.83
CA ILE A 8 9.92 -2.19 11.68
C ILE A 8 9.24 -2.31 13.04
N ILE A 9 9.95 -2.83 14.05
CA ILE A 9 9.45 -2.91 15.43
C ILE A 9 9.15 -1.52 15.96
N ALA A 10 10.08 -0.56 15.80
CA ALA A 10 9.92 0.80 16.28
C ALA A 10 8.71 1.49 15.61
N SER A 11 8.58 1.42 14.29
CA SER A 11 7.44 2.02 13.56
C SER A 11 6.10 1.42 13.99
N THR A 12 6.05 0.10 14.19
CA THR A 12 4.83 -0.58 14.64
C THR A 12 4.52 -0.20 16.09
N ALA A 13 5.52 -0.20 16.97
CA ALA A 13 5.37 0.14 18.38
C ALA A 13 4.91 1.60 18.57
N THR A 14 5.43 2.56 17.81
CA THR A 14 4.96 3.96 17.86
C THR A 14 3.50 4.08 17.43
N THR A 15 3.08 3.31 16.42
CA THR A 15 1.67 3.26 15.99
C THR A 15 0.79 2.69 17.10
N LEU A 16 1.20 1.59 17.72
CA LEU A 16 0.48 0.98 18.85
C LEU A 16 0.39 1.94 20.05
N ALA A 17 1.48 2.63 20.37
CA ALA A 17 1.55 3.58 21.47
C ALA A 17 0.60 4.77 21.29
N ALA A 18 0.34 5.21 20.05
CA ALA A 18 -0.61 6.28 19.78
C ALA A 18 -2.08 5.87 20.03
N PHE A 19 -2.41 4.59 19.85
CA PHE A 19 -3.77 4.05 20.08
C PHE A 19 -4.01 3.54 21.50
N LEU A 20 -2.93 3.29 22.25
CA LEU A 20 -3.01 2.78 23.62
C LEU A 20 -3.83 3.68 24.57
N PRO A 21 -3.71 5.02 24.57
CA PRO A 21 -4.50 5.89 25.45
C PRO A 21 -6.01 5.78 25.19
N LEU A 22 -6.41 5.59 23.93
CA LEU A 22 -7.83 5.47 23.55
C LEU A 22 -8.47 4.21 24.14
N ALA A 23 -7.70 3.14 24.33
CA ALA A 23 -8.17 1.90 24.93
C ALA A 23 -8.51 2.03 26.42
N PHE A 24 -7.98 3.05 27.10
CA PHE A 24 -8.22 3.35 28.51
C PHE A 24 -9.21 4.50 28.73
N TRP A 25 -9.88 4.98 27.68
CA TRP A 25 -10.83 6.08 27.80
C TRP A 25 -12.09 5.64 28.57
N PRO A 26 -12.49 6.33 29.65
CA PRO A 26 -13.66 5.96 30.45
C PRO A 26 -14.98 6.45 29.84
N GLY A 27 -16.08 5.78 30.19
CA GLY A 27 -17.47 6.15 29.83
C GLY A 27 -18.06 5.32 28.68
N LEU A 28 -19.36 5.52 28.41
CA LEU A 28 -20.12 4.76 27.39
C LEU A 28 -19.44 4.82 26.02
N PHE A 29 -18.96 5.98 25.62
CA PHE A 29 -18.21 6.17 24.37
C PHE A 29 -16.88 5.41 24.35
N GLY A 30 -16.19 5.34 25.49
CA GLY A 30 -14.94 4.59 25.62
C GLY A 30 -15.14 3.10 25.44
N GLU A 31 -16.24 2.54 25.96
CA GLU A 31 -16.58 1.12 25.79
C GLU A 31 -16.84 0.76 24.33
N PHE A 32 -17.53 1.63 23.57
CA PHE A 32 -17.69 1.43 22.12
C PHE A 32 -16.39 1.66 21.34
N MET A 33 -15.60 2.67 21.72
CA MET A 33 -14.37 3.02 21.02
C MET A 33 -13.21 2.07 21.31
N LYS A 34 -13.26 1.26 22.39
CA LYS A 34 -12.22 0.31 22.78
C LYS A 34 -12.03 -0.86 21.80
N TYR A 35 -13.06 -1.21 21.04
CA TYR A 35 -12.96 -2.29 20.03
C TYR A 35 -11.98 -1.95 18.91
N LEU A 36 -11.95 -0.68 18.45
CA LEU A 36 -11.06 -0.23 17.39
C LEU A 36 -9.56 -0.39 17.73
N PRO A 37 -9.02 0.20 18.82
CA PRO A 37 -7.62 0.06 19.17
C PRO A 37 -7.26 -1.38 19.54
N LEU A 38 -8.16 -2.15 20.18
CA LEU A 38 -7.87 -3.55 20.52
C LEU A 38 -7.66 -4.40 19.25
N THR A 39 -8.53 -4.24 18.25
CA THR A 39 -8.38 -4.93 16.96
C THR A 39 -7.11 -4.49 16.23
N LEU A 40 -6.79 -3.19 16.23
CA LEU A 40 -5.55 -2.71 15.61
C LEU A 40 -4.31 -3.28 16.30
N ILE A 41 -4.29 -3.33 17.63
CA ILE A 41 -3.16 -3.86 18.40
C ILE A 41 -2.93 -5.33 18.07
N THR A 42 -3.98 -6.15 18.05
CA THR A 42 -3.84 -7.59 17.75
C THR A 42 -3.40 -7.84 16.31
N VAL A 43 -3.99 -7.13 15.34
CA VAL A 43 -3.64 -7.27 13.91
C VAL A 43 -2.21 -6.80 13.63
N LEU A 44 -1.80 -5.64 14.14
CA LEU A 44 -0.45 -5.10 13.92
C LEU A 44 0.62 -5.94 14.63
N SER A 45 0.33 -6.46 15.82
CA SER A 45 1.25 -7.36 16.54
C SER A 45 1.43 -8.69 15.79
N SER A 46 0.34 -9.24 15.26
CA SER A 46 0.39 -10.43 14.39
C SER A 46 1.18 -10.16 13.11
N SER A 47 0.93 -9.02 12.45
CA SER A 47 1.66 -8.62 11.24
C SER A 47 3.16 -8.46 11.50
N LEU A 48 3.55 -7.86 12.64
CA LEU A 48 4.95 -7.72 13.04
C LEU A 48 5.63 -9.08 13.21
N PHE A 49 4.96 -10.04 13.84
CA PHE A 49 5.49 -11.40 13.97
C PHE A 49 5.72 -12.07 12.60
N VAL A 50 4.72 -11.98 11.71
CA VAL A 50 4.82 -12.53 10.34
C VAL A 50 5.97 -11.86 9.58
N ALA A 51 6.11 -10.55 9.68
CA ALA A 51 7.13 -9.78 8.98
C ALA A 51 8.56 -10.12 9.43
N LEU A 52 8.78 -10.47 10.71
CA LEU A 52 10.10 -10.75 11.25
C LEU A 52 10.49 -12.23 11.21
N VAL A 53 9.53 -13.15 11.34
CA VAL A 53 9.83 -14.59 11.44
C VAL A 53 9.55 -15.28 10.11
N ILE A 54 8.36 -15.07 9.55
CA ILE A 54 7.89 -15.84 8.39
C ILE A 54 8.49 -15.28 7.10
N ASN A 55 8.41 -13.96 6.88
CA ASN A 55 8.88 -13.36 5.63
C ASN A 55 10.39 -13.60 5.36
N PRO A 56 11.31 -13.47 6.34
CA PRO A 56 12.72 -13.77 6.12
C PRO A 56 12.96 -15.26 5.83
N GLY A 57 12.23 -16.16 6.48
CA GLY A 57 12.32 -17.60 6.22
C GLY A 57 11.84 -17.95 4.81
N LEU A 58 10.71 -17.40 4.38
CA LEU A 58 10.16 -17.62 3.04
C LEU A 58 11.05 -17.00 1.95
N THR A 59 11.58 -15.81 2.18
CA THR A 59 12.48 -15.16 1.20
C THR A 59 13.79 -15.94 1.06
N ALA A 60 14.39 -16.40 2.16
CA ALA A 60 15.58 -17.25 2.09
C ALA A 60 15.34 -18.58 1.36
N ALA A 61 14.15 -19.17 1.49
CA ALA A 61 13.82 -20.45 0.86
C ALA A 61 13.36 -20.33 -0.60
N LEU A 62 12.66 -19.26 -0.97
CA LEU A 62 11.91 -19.16 -2.23
C LEU A 62 12.44 -18.09 -3.20
N MET A 63 13.24 -17.13 -2.73
CA MET A 63 13.72 -16.03 -3.58
C MET A 63 14.82 -16.52 -4.51
N LYS A 64 14.60 -16.40 -5.82
CA LYS A 64 15.61 -16.65 -6.85
C LYS A 64 16.42 -15.37 -7.08
N VAL A 65 17.74 -15.48 -7.01
CA VAL A 65 18.68 -14.33 -7.03
C VAL A 65 18.84 -13.74 -8.44
N GLU A 66 18.56 -14.52 -9.49
CA GLU A 66 18.66 -14.06 -10.89
C GLU A 66 17.34 -14.27 -11.64
N GLU A 67 16.79 -13.18 -12.18
CA GLU A 67 15.74 -13.25 -13.18
C GLU A 67 16.38 -13.51 -14.55
N ALA A 68 16.20 -14.72 -15.09
CA ALA A 68 16.66 -15.03 -16.43
C ALA A 68 16.06 -14.04 -17.45
N PRO A 69 16.85 -13.52 -18.42
CA PRO A 69 16.34 -12.52 -19.35
C PRO A 69 15.16 -13.10 -20.14
N LEU A 70 13.99 -12.48 -19.96
CA LEU A 70 12.77 -12.89 -20.65
C LEU A 70 12.97 -12.80 -22.16
N ASN A 71 12.98 -13.96 -22.83
CA ASN A 71 13.00 -14.02 -24.28
C ASN A 71 11.60 -13.73 -24.82
N LYS A 72 11.33 -12.45 -25.12
CA LYS A 72 10.06 -11.95 -25.64
C LYS A 72 9.54 -12.79 -26.81
N ARG A 73 10.41 -13.19 -27.75
CA ARG A 73 10.04 -13.98 -28.93
C ARG A 73 9.53 -15.38 -28.56
N LYS A 74 10.23 -16.08 -27.67
CA LYS A 74 9.80 -17.41 -27.19
C LYS A 74 8.50 -17.32 -26.38
N LEU A 75 8.35 -16.29 -25.56
CA LEU A 75 7.14 -16.07 -24.76
C LEU A 75 5.94 -15.78 -25.66
N THR A 76 6.06 -14.87 -26.62
CA THR A 76 5.01 -14.56 -27.60
C THR A 76 4.60 -15.79 -28.42
N ILE A 77 5.56 -16.58 -28.91
CA ILE A 77 5.26 -17.81 -29.67
C ILE A 77 4.48 -18.81 -28.80
N ARG A 78 4.92 -19.05 -27.56
CA ARG A 78 4.22 -19.95 -26.63
C ARG A 78 2.82 -19.45 -26.28
N SER A 79 2.65 -18.14 -26.07
CA SER A 79 1.36 -17.52 -25.81
C SER A 79 0.40 -17.66 -26.99
N VAL A 80 0.88 -17.42 -28.22
CA VAL A 80 0.06 -17.57 -29.43
C VAL A 80 -0.33 -19.04 -29.64
N ILE A 81 0.59 -19.99 -29.45
CA ILE A 81 0.28 -21.42 -29.50
C ILE A 81 -0.76 -21.79 -28.45
N ALA A 82 -0.64 -21.29 -27.21
CA ALA A 82 -1.61 -21.53 -26.15
C ALA A 82 -3.00 -20.97 -26.52
N ILE A 83 -3.08 -19.78 -27.12
CA ILE A 83 -4.36 -19.19 -27.57
C ILE A 83 -4.98 -20.04 -28.68
N VAL A 84 -4.19 -20.47 -29.67
CA VAL A 84 -4.67 -21.29 -30.79
C VAL A 84 -5.16 -22.66 -30.30
N VAL A 85 -4.39 -23.33 -29.44
CA VAL A 85 -4.78 -24.60 -28.82
C VAL A 85 -6.04 -24.42 -27.97
N GLY A 86 -6.12 -23.33 -27.20
CA GLY A 86 -7.30 -22.99 -26.41
C GLY A 86 -8.54 -22.78 -27.27
N ALA A 87 -8.42 -22.11 -28.42
CA ALA A 87 -9.52 -21.92 -29.36
C ALA A 87 -9.99 -23.26 -29.98
N VAL A 88 -9.06 -24.14 -30.35
CA VAL A 88 -9.40 -25.48 -30.86
C VAL A 88 -10.12 -26.32 -29.79
N ILE A 89 -9.71 -26.25 -28.53
CA ILE A 89 -10.37 -26.98 -27.43
C ILE A 89 -11.75 -26.39 -27.12
N ALA A 90 -11.87 -25.06 -27.09
CA ALA A 90 -13.13 -24.36 -26.80
C ALA A 90 -14.20 -24.66 -27.86
N TYR A 91 -13.84 -24.47 -29.14
CA TYR A 91 -14.79 -24.50 -30.25
C TYR A 91 -14.82 -25.83 -31.01
N GLY A 92 -13.72 -26.60 -31.00
CA GLY A 92 -13.64 -27.89 -31.70
C GLY A 92 -14.01 -29.10 -30.83
N MET A 93 -13.71 -29.09 -29.54
CA MET A 93 -14.01 -30.20 -28.61
C MET A 93 -15.21 -29.92 -27.69
N GLY A 94 -15.83 -28.75 -27.81
CA GLY A 94 -16.97 -28.32 -26.97
C GLY A 94 -16.63 -28.08 -25.49
N LYS A 95 -15.35 -28.14 -25.10
CA LYS A 95 -14.90 -27.94 -23.71
C LYS A 95 -14.51 -26.48 -23.47
N MET A 96 -15.52 -25.61 -23.46
CA MET A 96 -15.35 -24.15 -23.36
C MET A 96 -14.51 -23.70 -22.15
N ALA A 97 -14.72 -24.31 -20.98
CA ALA A 97 -13.98 -23.93 -19.77
C ALA A 97 -12.46 -24.13 -19.91
N PHE A 98 -12.05 -25.28 -20.44
CA PHE A 98 -10.63 -25.59 -20.66
C PHE A 98 -10.04 -24.73 -21.77
N GLY A 99 -10.75 -24.53 -22.87
CA GLY A 99 -10.26 -23.68 -23.95
C GLY A 99 -10.09 -22.21 -23.55
N ASN A 100 -11.03 -21.65 -22.80
CA ASN A 100 -10.96 -20.27 -22.30
C ASN A 100 -9.79 -20.07 -21.33
N PHE A 101 -9.47 -21.06 -20.48
CA PHE A 101 -8.30 -20.99 -19.59
C PHE A 101 -6.99 -20.76 -20.37
N PHE A 102 -6.77 -21.50 -21.45
CA PHE A 102 -5.58 -21.34 -22.30
C PHE A 102 -5.57 -20.03 -23.09
N ILE A 103 -6.73 -19.58 -23.57
CA ILE A 103 -6.87 -18.29 -24.27
C ILE A 103 -6.53 -17.14 -23.33
N TYR A 104 -7.12 -17.09 -22.13
CA TYR A 104 -6.83 -16.05 -21.15
C TYR A 104 -5.38 -16.13 -20.67
N GLY A 105 -4.86 -17.33 -20.38
CA GLY A 105 -3.46 -17.52 -19.97
C GLY A 105 -2.46 -17.01 -21.04
N GLY A 106 -2.71 -17.33 -22.31
CA GLY A 106 -1.90 -16.82 -23.41
C GLY A 106 -2.04 -15.31 -23.60
N GLY A 107 -3.25 -14.77 -23.50
CA GLY A 107 -3.52 -13.33 -23.57
C GLY A 107 -2.82 -12.56 -22.45
N PHE A 108 -2.93 -13.02 -21.20
CA PHE A 108 -2.21 -12.45 -20.06
C PHE A 108 -0.70 -12.50 -20.25
N ALA A 109 -0.16 -13.59 -20.79
CA ALA A 109 1.27 -13.68 -21.06
C ALA A 109 1.74 -12.69 -22.14
N LEU A 110 0.90 -12.35 -23.13
CA LEU A 110 1.19 -11.29 -24.11
C LEU A 110 1.16 -9.90 -23.46
N ILE A 111 0.13 -9.63 -22.66
CA ILE A 111 0.03 -8.37 -21.88
C ILE A 111 1.26 -8.24 -20.97
N TYR A 112 1.65 -9.30 -20.28
CA TYR A 112 2.84 -9.32 -19.45
C TYR A 112 4.11 -8.99 -20.27
N ALA A 113 4.30 -9.64 -21.41
CA ALA A 113 5.49 -9.46 -22.24
C ALA A 113 5.60 -8.05 -22.87
N TYR A 114 4.47 -7.49 -23.31
CA TYR A 114 4.44 -6.26 -24.11
C TYR A 114 4.06 -5.01 -23.33
N PHE A 115 3.30 -5.14 -22.25
CA PHE A 115 2.91 -4.01 -21.41
C PHE A 115 3.67 -4.01 -20.08
N VAL A 116 3.61 -5.10 -19.32
CA VAL A 116 4.17 -5.15 -17.95
C VAL A 116 5.70 -5.07 -17.95
N VAL A 117 6.40 -5.94 -18.69
CA VAL A 117 7.87 -5.95 -18.73
C VAL A 117 8.48 -4.60 -19.16
N PRO A 118 8.05 -3.95 -20.26
CA PRO A 118 8.60 -2.64 -20.60
C PRO A 118 8.17 -1.55 -19.62
N ALA A 119 6.95 -1.60 -19.07
CA ALA A 119 6.54 -0.67 -18.02
C ALA A 119 7.42 -0.80 -16.77
N THR A 120 7.77 -2.02 -16.35
CA THR A 120 8.70 -2.27 -15.24
C THR A 120 10.10 -1.73 -15.56
N LYS A 121 10.61 -1.95 -16.78
CA LYS A 121 11.93 -1.42 -17.19
C LYS A 121 11.94 0.11 -17.23
N TRP A 122 10.89 0.73 -17.75
CA TRP A 122 10.74 2.18 -17.74
C TRP A 122 10.59 2.73 -16.31
N PHE A 123 9.81 2.06 -15.47
CA PHE A 123 9.61 2.46 -14.08
C PHE A 123 10.93 2.40 -13.29
N GLN A 124 11.67 1.31 -13.40
CA GLN A 124 12.97 1.14 -12.73
C GLN A 124 14.07 2.01 -13.33
N GLY A 125 14.09 2.20 -14.65
CA GLY A 125 15.17 2.92 -15.35
C GLY A 125 14.96 4.42 -15.47
N THR A 126 13.73 4.91 -15.37
CA THR A 126 13.41 6.34 -15.60
C THR A 126 12.57 6.91 -14.47
N ALA A 127 11.43 6.29 -14.15
CA ALA A 127 10.50 6.88 -13.17
C ALA A 127 11.08 6.91 -11.74
N LEU A 128 11.55 5.76 -11.22
CA LEU A 128 12.15 5.65 -9.88
C LEU A 128 13.38 6.57 -9.75
N PRO A 129 14.38 6.55 -10.66
CA PRO A 129 15.53 7.43 -10.56
C PRO A 129 15.17 8.91 -10.69
N SER A 130 14.18 9.27 -11.51
CA SER A 130 13.73 10.66 -11.63
C SER A 130 13.09 11.17 -10.34
N LEU A 131 12.25 10.36 -9.69
CA LEU A 131 11.66 10.71 -8.39
C LEU A 131 12.74 10.81 -7.31
N GLU A 132 13.68 9.88 -7.29
CA GLU A 132 14.80 9.89 -6.35
C GLU A 132 15.70 11.14 -6.53
N ASN A 133 16.06 11.48 -7.76
CA ASN A 133 16.85 12.67 -8.05
C ASN A 133 16.09 13.97 -7.71
N GLY A 134 14.78 14.01 -7.96
CA GLY A 134 13.91 15.12 -7.55
C GLY A 134 13.88 15.30 -6.04
N PHE A 135 13.72 14.19 -5.30
CA PHE A 135 13.77 14.18 -3.84
C PHE A 135 15.13 14.64 -3.32
N LYS A 136 16.24 14.07 -3.84
CA LYS A 136 17.61 14.46 -3.47
C LYS A 136 17.89 15.93 -3.72
N LYS A 137 17.46 16.47 -4.87
CA LYS A 137 17.62 17.89 -5.20
C LYS A 137 16.87 18.79 -4.21
N THR A 138 15.63 18.41 -3.87
CA THR A 138 14.81 19.13 -2.89
C THR A 138 15.44 19.07 -1.50
N LEU A 139 15.93 17.90 -1.09
CA LEU A 139 16.58 17.70 0.20
C LEU A 139 17.90 18.49 0.30
N ALA A 140 18.74 18.42 -0.73
CA ALA A 140 19.98 19.19 -0.80
C ALA A 140 19.71 20.70 -0.75
N TYR A 141 18.68 21.16 -1.46
CA TYR A 141 18.22 22.55 -1.40
C TYR A 141 17.78 22.95 0.01
N ALA A 142 16.98 22.12 0.69
CA ALA A 142 16.49 22.40 2.03
C ALA A 142 17.59 22.40 3.10
N LEU A 143 18.62 21.55 2.91
CA LEU A 143 19.71 21.38 3.86
C LEU A 143 20.90 22.33 3.65
N GLN A 144 20.92 23.15 2.60
CA GLN A 144 22.08 24.00 2.29
C GLN A 144 22.09 25.33 3.07
N GLY A 145 23.20 25.60 3.75
CA GLY A 145 23.49 26.89 4.38
C GLY A 145 22.55 27.21 5.55
N ARG A 146 21.88 28.37 5.51
CA ARG A 146 20.93 28.81 6.54
C ARG A 146 19.48 28.35 6.30
N LYS A 147 19.21 27.70 5.17
CA LYS A 147 17.87 27.22 4.79
C LYS A 147 17.28 26.20 5.77
N PRO A 148 18.03 25.30 6.44
CA PRO A 148 17.45 24.42 7.46
C PRO A 148 16.69 25.18 8.56
N ILE A 149 17.26 26.30 9.02
CA ILE A 149 16.64 27.14 10.05
C ILE A 149 15.37 27.79 9.51
N LEU A 150 15.39 28.24 8.25
CA LEU A 150 14.21 28.78 7.58
C LEU A 150 13.10 27.73 7.48
N PHE A 151 13.40 26.53 6.99
CA PHE A 151 12.43 25.42 6.89
C PHE A 151 11.87 25.04 8.26
N PHE A 152 12.71 24.92 9.28
CA PHE A 152 12.28 24.63 10.64
C PHE A 152 11.41 25.75 11.25
N SER A 153 11.80 27.02 11.07
CA SER A 153 10.99 28.14 11.52
C SER A 153 9.64 28.22 10.78
N GLY A 154 9.64 27.86 9.48
CA GLY A 154 8.45 27.81 8.66
C GLY A 154 7.47 26.72 9.08
N THR A 155 7.95 25.53 9.48
CA THR A 155 7.06 24.47 10.00
C THR A 155 6.44 24.86 11.34
N VAL A 156 7.20 25.49 12.23
CA VAL A 156 6.67 26.03 13.49
C VAL A 156 5.63 27.13 13.23
N ALA A 157 5.91 28.05 12.31
CA ALA A 157 4.97 29.10 11.93
C ALA A 157 3.68 28.53 11.33
N LEU A 158 3.77 27.52 10.46
CA LEU A 158 2.62 26.81 9.90
C LEU A 158 1.78 26.11 10.98
N LEU A 159 2.40 25.53 12.00
CA LEU A 159 1.70 24.91 13.12
C LEU A 159 0.87 25.95 13.89
N ILE A 160 1.47 27.08 14.24
CA ILE A 160 0.78 28.17 14.95
C ILE A 160 -0.36 28.72 14.07
N PHE A 161 -0.07 28.97 12.79
CA PHE A 161 -1.06 29.45 11.83
C PHE A 161 -2.25 28.50 11.68
N SER A 162 -2.00 27.18 11.62
CA SER A 162 -3.05 26.16 11.59
C SER A 162 -3.92 26.21 12.85
N GLY A 163 -3.32 26.43 14.03
CA GLY A 163 -4.07 26.57 15.29
C GLY A 163 -4.96 27.81 15.29
N VAL A 164 -4.44 28.95 14.80
CA VAL A 164 -5.21 30.20 14.66
C VAL A 164 -6.38 30.01 13.70
N LEU A 165 -6.17 29.34 12.56
CA LEU A 165 -7.24 29.04 11.60
C LEU A 165 -8.35 28.18 12.20
N LEU A 166 -8.01 27.14 12.96
CA LEU A 166 -9.02 26.32 13.65
C LEU A 166 -9.83 27.12 14.67
N GLY A 167 -9.19 28.08 15.36
CA GLY A 167 -9.89 28.99 16.27
C GLY A 167 -10.78 30.01 15.57
N ALA A 168 -10.35 30.53 14.42
CA ALA A 168 -11.09 31.52 13.64
C ALA A 168 -12.26 30.88 12.85
N PHE A 169 -12.10 29.63 12.41
CA PHE A 169 -13.08 28.88 11.64
C PHE A 169 -13.36 27.52 12.29
N PRO A 170 -14.01 27.47 13.47
CA PRO A 170 -14.27 26.22 14.14
C PRO A 170 -15.21 25.34 13.30
N PRO A 171 -14.86 24.06 13.04
CA PRO A 171 -15.74 23.15 12.34
C PRO A 171 -17.01 22.90 13.15
N LYS A 172 -18.16 22.81 12.49
CA LYS A 172 -19.43 22.46 13.15
C LYS A 172 -19.33 21.03 13.68
N THR A 173 -19.38 20.86 15.00
CA THR A 173 -19.36 19.56 15.66
C THR A 173 -20.80 19.06 15.86
N LEU A 174 -21.15 17.99 15.15
CA LEU A 174 -22.29 17.16 15.54
C LEU A 174 -21.75 16.08 16.48
N PHE A 175 -22.24 16.04 17.72
CA PHE A 175 -21.81 15.04 18.70
C PHE A 175 -22.15 13.61 18.26
N PHE A 176 -23.19 13.47 17.44
CA PHE A 176 -23.57 12.24 16.77
C PHE A 176 -24.06 12.53 15.36
N PRO A 177 -23.78 11.67 14.38
CA PRO A 177 -24.56 11.64 13.14
C PRO A 177 -26.00 11.30 13.51
N GLU A 178 -26.95 12.19 13.21
CA GLU A 178 -28.38 11.90 13.30
C GLU A 178 -28.70 10.75 12.33
N ASN A 179 -28.84 9.55 12.87
CA ASN A 179 -29.26 8.34 12.19
C ASN A 179 -30.69 7.97 12.57
N MET A 180 -31.51 8.97 12.94
CA MET A 180 -32.95 8.78 13.07
C MET A 180 -33.47 8.24 11.73
N PRO A 181 -33.99 6.99 11.67
CA PRO A 181 -34.69 6.55 10.48
C PRO A 181 -35.82 7.55 10.22
N ASN A 182 -36.12 7.84 8.96
CA ASN A 182 -37.15 8.78 8.56
C ASN A 182 -38.54 8.22 8.92
N GLN A 183 -38.86 8.16 10.21
CA GLN A 183 -40.12 7.69 10.76
C GLN A 183 -40.87 8.93 11.25
N ALA A 184 -41.89 9.31 10.50
CA ALA A 184 -42.89 10.26 10.96
C ALA A 184 -43.69 9.59 12.09
N MET A 185 -43.34 9.87 13.34
CA MET A 185 -44.20 9.54 14.48
C MET A 185 -45.39 10.48 14.46
N VAL A 186 -46.48 10.05 13.83
CA VAL A 186 -47.79 10.67 13.96
C VAL A 186 -48.39 10.16 15.27
N TYR A 187 -48.48 11.05 16.27
CA TYR A 187 -49.23 10.82 17.50
C TYR A 187 -50.74 10.95 17.26
#